data_AF-A0A2P0YPG3-F1
#
_entry.id   AF-A0A2P0YPG3-F1
#
_cell.length_a   1.000
_cell.length_b   1.000
_cell.length_c   1.000
_cell.angle_alpha   90.00
_cell.angle_beta   90.00
_cell.angle_gamma   90.00
#
_symmetry.space_group_name_H-M   'P 1'
#
loop_
_entity.id
_entity.type
_entity.pdbx_description
1 polymer ?
#
loop_
_entity_poly.entity_id
_entity_poly.type
_entity_poly.pdbx_seq_one_letter_code
_entity_poly.pdbx_strand_id
1 'polypeptide(L)' 'KKALVFYRGKPPKGVKTNWIMHEYRLADVDRSVRKKNSLRLDDWVLCRIYNKKGVIEKRRSEIENEMKPIIDTCPVRTPE' A
#
# COMPACT_ATOMS: atom_id res chain seq x y z
N LYS A 1 -3.23 14.76 7.64
CA LYS A 1 -3.77 13.58 6.92
C LYS A 1 -2.59 12.77 6.38
N LYS A 2 -2.51 11.47 6.68
CA LYS A 2 -1.46 10.54 6.21
C LYS A 2 -2.09 9.44 5.35
N ALA A 3 -1.44 9.06 4.25
CA ALA A 3 -1.89 7.97 3.38
C ALA A 3 -0.99 6.74 3.57
N LEU A 4 -1.62 5.56 3.63
CA LEU A 4 -0.98 4.27 3.87
C LEU A 4 -1.49 3.27 2.83
N VAL A 5 -0.62 2.33 2.45
CA VAL A 5 -0.95 1.20 1.58
C VAL A 5 -0.67 -0.09 2.34
N PHE A 6 -1.61 -1.04 2.29
CA PHE A 6 -1.42 -2.34 2.91
C PHE A 6 -0.60 -3.27 2.01
N TYR A 7 0.38 -3.94 2.59
CA TYR A 7 1.18 -4.99 1.95
C TYR A 7 0.88 -6.32 2.64
N ARG A 8 0.65 -7.37 1.85
CA ARG A 8 0.48 -8.73 2.36
C ARG A 8 1.86 -9.37 2.53
N GLY A 9 2.14 -9.90 3.72
CA GLY A 9 3.41 -10.58 4.04
C GLY A 9 4.30 -9.75 4.96
N LYS A 10 5.56 -10.20 5.13
CA LYS A 10 6.54 -9.52 5.98
C LYS A 10 7.43 -8.58 5.14
N PRO A 11 7.77 -7.38 5.63
CA PRO A 11 8.82 -6.56 5.02
C PRO A 11 10.15 -7.34 4.92
N PRO A 12 10.97 -7.12 3.88
CA PRO A 12 10.76 -6.24 2.73
C PRO A 12 9.99 -6.90 1.57
N LYS A 13 9.73 -8.22 1.63
CA LYS A 13 9.16 -9.02 0.52
C LYS A 13 7.62 -8.95 0.44
N GLY A 14 6.99 -7.94 1.03
CA GLY A 14 5.53 -7.82 1.04
C GLY A 14 4.97 -7.53 -0.35
N VAL A 15 3.82 -8.13 -0.68
CA VAL A 15 3.11 -7.87 -1.94
C VAL A 15 2.15 -6.71 -1.74
N LYS A 16 2.28 -5.65 -2.54
CA LYS A 16 1.41 -4.47 -2.50
C LYS A 16 -0.04 -4.86 -2.80
N THR A 17 -0.98 -4.37 -2.01
CA THR A 17 -2.41 -4.59 -2.22
C THR A 17 -3.14 -3.30 -2.62
N ASN A 18 -4.37 -3.44 -3.10
CA ASN A 18 -5.22 -2.30 -3.48
C ASN A 18 -5.87 -1.60 -2.27
N TRP A 19 -5.61 -2.09 -1.05
CA TRP A 19 -6.15 -1.52 0.17
C TRP A 19 -5.40 -0.25 0.55
N ILE A 20 -6.15 0.84 0.60
CA ILE A 20 -5.67 2.17 0.99
C ILE A 20 -6.30 2.53 2.32
N MET A 21 -5.49 3.09 3.21
CA MET A 21 -5.95 3.70 4.45
C MET A 21 -5.53 5.17 4.47
N HIS A 22 -6.50 6.04 4.75
CA HIS A 22 -6.22 7.42 5.12
C HIS A 22 -6.39 7.59 6.63
N GLU A 23 -5.35 8.06 7.28
CA GLU A 23 -5.32 8.40 8.70
C GLU A 23 -5.47 9.92 8.86
N TYR A 24 -6.44 10.32 9.65
CA TYR A 24 -6.70 11.72 10.02
C TYR A 24 -6.46 11.89 11.51
N ARG A 25 -5.66 12.90 11.85
CA ARG A 25 -5.42 13.38 13.22
C ARG A 25 -5.87 14.84 13.26
N LEU A 26 -6.38 15.28 14.41
CA LEU A 26 -6.53 16.70 14.67
C LEU A 26 -5.14 17.36 14.60
N ALA A 27 -5.07 18.51 13.92
CA ALA A 27 -3.92 19.39 14.04
C ALA A 27 -3.94 20.04 15.43
N ASP A 28 -2.78 20.51 15.93
CA ASP A 28 -2.60 21.17 17.24
C ASP A 28 -2.52 20.32 18.52
N VAL A 29 -2.41 19.00 18.41
CA VAL A 29 -1.99 18.19 19.58
C VAL A 29 -0.46 18.13 19.62
N ASP A 30 0.17 19.22 20.05
CA ASP A 30 1.54 19.12 20.57
C ASP A 30 1.46 18.23 21.82
N ARG A 31 1.68 16.92 21.62
CA ARG A 31 1.55 15.89 22.67
C ARG A 31 2.44 16.18 23.88
N SER A 32 3.40 17.09 23.74
CA SER A 32 4.29 17.56 24.80
C SER A 32 3.60 18.53 25.78
N VAL A 33 2.61 19.31 25.34
CA VAL A 33 1.92 20.30 26.18
C VAL A 33 0.51 19.80 26.47
N ARG A 34 0.42 18.85 27.40
CA ARG A 34 -0.86 18.37 27.96
C ARG A 34 -1.52 19.50 28.75
N LYS A 35 -2.13 20.47 28.05
CA LYS A 35 -3.00 21.48 28.68
C LYS A 35 -4.15 20.72 29.35
N LYS A 36 -4.47 21.13 30.59
CA LYS A 36 -5.43 20.50 31.51
C LYS A 36 -6.86 20.28 30.96
N ASN A 37 -7.13 20.72 29.72
CA ASN A 37 -8.41 20.60 29.04
C ASN A 37 -8.31 19.81 27.71
N SER A 38 -7.33 18.91 27.56
CA SER A 38 -7.27 18.02 26.39
C SER A 38 -8.60 17.26 26.30
N LEU A 39 -9.39 17.54 25.26
CA LEU A 39 -10.59 16.76 25.00
C LEU A 39 -10.13 15.31 24.80
N ARG A 40 -10.87 14.33 25.33
CA ARG A 40 -10.51 12.90 25.23
C ARG A 40 -10.29 12.40 23.79
N LEU A 41 -10.60 13.23 22.79
CA LEU A 41 -10.47 12.99 21.36
C LEU A 41 -9.03 13.12 20.84
N ASP A 42 -8.12 13.75 21.57
CA ASP A 42 -6.72 13.96 21.16
C ASP A 42 -5.92 12.65 20.97
N ASP A 43 -6.38 11.56 21.60
CA ASP A 43 -5.80 10.21 21.49
C ASP A 43 -6.42 9.35 20.40
N TRP A 44 -7.47 9.83 19.72
CA TRP A 44 -8.17 9.08 18.69
C TRP A 44 -7.64 9.41 17.29
N VAL A 45 -7.74 8.44 16.40
CA VAL A 45 -7.48 8.63 14.97
C VAL A 45 -8.73 8.24 14.20
N LEU A 46 -9.03 8.99 13.14
CA LEU A 46 -10.07 8.60 12.20
C LEU A 46 -9.42 7.93 10.99
N CYS A 47 -9.83 6.69 10.73
CA CYS A 47 -9.34 5.90 9.62
C CYS A 47 -10.42 5.74 8.54
N ARG A 48 -10.08 6.04 7.29
CA ARG A 48 -10.89 5.67 6.12
C ARG A 48 -10.18 4.56 5.35
N ILE A 49 -10.79 3.38 5.29
CA ILE A 49 -10.26 2.21 4.58
C ILE A 49 -11.09 1.97 3.32
N TYR A 50 -10.44 1.77 2.18
CA TYR A 50 -11.13 1.41 0.95
C TYR A 50 -10.24 0.57 0.04
N ASN A 51 -10.88 -0.20 -0.85
CA ASN A 51 -10.21 -1.03 -1.84
C ASN A 51 -10.29 -0.36 -3.21
N LYS A 52 -9.14 0.01 -3.78
CA LYS A 52 -9.07 0.62 -5.11
C LYS A 52 -9.18 -0.47 -6.18
N LYS A 53 -10.39 -0.74 -6.67
CA LYS A 53 -10.61 -1.70 -7.78
C LYS A 53 -9.76 -1.30 -9.00
N GLY A 54 -9.02 -2.27 -9.57
CA GLY A 54 -8.46 -2.18 -10.92
C GLY A 54 -7.11 -1.48 -11.15
N VAL A 55 -6.38 -1.01 -10.12
CA VAL A 55 -5.09 -0.31 -10.36
C VAL A 55 -3.85 -1.19 -10.27
N ILE A 56 -3.77 -2.10 -9.30
CA ILE A 56 -2.59 -2.99 -9.20
C ILE A 56 -2.68 -4.15 -10.18
N GLU A 57 -3.89 -4.64 -10.48
CA GLU A 57 -4.08 -5.73 -11.45
C GLU A 57 -3.56 -5.34 -12.83
N LYS A 58 -3.89 -4.10 -13.27
CA LYS A 58 -3.49 -3.58 -14.57
C LYS A 58 -1.96 -3.47 -14.70
N ARG A 59 -1.30 -2.96 -13.67
CA ARG A 59 0.17 -2.83 -13.65
C ARG A 59 0.87 -4.20 -13.59
N ARG A 60 0.29 -5.17 -12.89
CA ARG A 60 0.82 -6.55 -12.84
C ARG A 60 0.68 -7.24 -14.20
N SER A 61 -0.48 -7.11 -14.85
CA SER A 61 -0.69 -7.65 -16.19
C SER A 61 0.20 -6.98 -17.25
N GLU A 62 0.47 -5.67 -17.12
CA GLU A 62 1.38 -4.96 -18.02
C GLU A 62 2.82 -5.50 -17.90
N ILE A 63 3.34 -5.66 -16.68
CA ILE A 63 4.68 -6.23 -16.45
C ILE A 63 4.76 -7.69 -16.94
N GLU A 64 3.74 -8.50 -16.67
CA GLU A 64 3.70 -9.90 -17.09
C GLU A 64 3.63 -10.05 -18.62
N ASN A 65 2.86 -9.18 -19.28
CA ASN A 65 2.77 -9.15 -20.74
C ASN A 65 4.07 -8.65 -21.41
N GLU A 66 4.84 -7.78 -20.75
CA GLU A 66 6.14 -7.32 -21.24
C GLU A 66 7.24 -8.38 -21.07
N MET A 67 7.13 -9.26 -20.05
CA MET A 67 8.08 -10.35 -19.83
C MET A 67 7.81 -11.61 -20.67
N LYS A 68 6.57 -11.84 -21.13
CA LYS A 68 6.20 -12.96 -22.02
C LYS A 68 6.98 -13.02 -23.35
N PRO A 69 7.14 -11.94 -24.13
CA PRO A 69 7.86 -12.03 -25.40
C PRO A 69 9.37 -12.34 -25.24
N ILE A 70 9.95 -12.15 -24.05
CA ILE A 70 11.37 -12.45 -23.79
C ILE A 70 11.60 -13.95 -23.51
N ILE A 71 10.66 -14.62 -22.85
CA ILE A 71 10.78 -16.06 -22.55
C ILE A 71 10.44 -16.95 -23.75
N ASP A 72 9.50 -16.51 -24.61
CA ASP A 72 9.06 -17.28 -25.78
C ASP A 72 10.00 -17.16 -26.99
N THR A 73 10.97 -16.23 -26.95
CA THR A 73 11.96 -16.05 -28.02
C THR A 73 13.31 -16.71 -27.73
N CYS A 74 13.53 -17.24 -26.52
CA CYS A 74 14.70 -18.07 -26.24
C CYS A 74 14.48 -19.44 -26.89
N PRO A 75 15.21 -19.80 -27.96
CA PRO A 75 15.14 -21.15 -28.50
C PRO A 75 15.79 -22.06 -27.46
N VAL A 76 14.98 -22.83 -26.73
CA VAL A 76 15.48 -23.95 -25.93
C VAL A 76 16.11 -24.91 -26.93
N ARG A 77 17.45 -24.88 -27.03
CA ARG A 77 18.19 -25.96 -27.68
C ARG A 77 17.96 -27.21 -26.83
N THR A 78 17.06 -28.05 -27.28
CA THR A 78 16.99 -29.45 -26.84
C THR A 78 18.31 -30.11 -27.24
N PRO A 79 19.08 -30.69 -26.31
CA PRO A 79 20.18 -31.57 -26.68
C PRO A 79 19.58 -32.87 -27.24
N GLU A 80 20.14 -33.32 -28.38
CA GLU A 80 19.90 -34.63 -28.99
C GLU A 80 20.23 -35.80 -28.04
#